data_AF-A0A5M9WT96-F1
#
_entry.id   AF-A0A5M9WT96-F1
#
_cell.length_a   1.000
_cell.length_b   1.000
_cell.length_c   1.000
_cell.angle_alpha   90.00
_cell.angle_beta   90.00
_cell.angle_gamma   90.00
#
_symmetry.space_group_name_H-M   'P 1'
#
loop_
_entity.id
_entity.type
_entity.pdbx_description
1 polymer ?
#
loop_
_entity_poly.entity_id
_entity_poly.type
_entity_poly.pdbx_seq_one_letter_code
_entity_poly.pdbx_strand_id
1 'polypeptide(L)'
;MRVPWKRWLAFFNRYTGKSESQGHQPFRGGSRSLTTNQKAIECLENNDYDAALTLFQEALNDSRDVQSLTNLAWIYYHEEDDVEAAIHLAQEAVALKPTSHFPYSLLGELLVLTERWEEAVVVLSDSIAVEPSQEAYNNLAVAKYHLCEWEEASTLFLKSAGPSDYAMYSHVHCLIQLGQTIEAKHKLDAFLESNDDFVGEVHVAELYLELACFSEAVHWFEKSWNTYDKSPDWISRYIYALVQTNAMERAVEIAEECIRLKQGDIEEAQAEECDEDWTESDKAAYLIGLQNEKKEYEYLIQKISQGYVPPFKFTTSLSSRCYLFGCSRHKYPEYRD
;
A
#
# COMPACT_ATOMS: atom_id res chain seq x y z
N MET A 1 -17.48 -7.41 11.33
CA MET A 1 -18.32 -7.25 10.13
C MET A 1 -17.99 -5.92 9.50
N ARG A 2 -17.77 -5.88 8.19
CA ARG A 2 -17.33 -4.68 7.46
C ARG A 2 -18.43 -3.63 7.51
N VAL A 3 -18.16 -2.51 8.17
CA VAL A 3 -19.00 -1.31 8.12
C VAL A 3 -19.01 -0.78 6.69
N PRO A 4 -20.17 -0.40 6.10
CA PRO A 4 -20.25 0.01 4.71
C PRO A 4 -19.38 1.26 4.43
N TRP A 5 -18.43 1.11 3.51
CA TRP A 5 -17.43 2.09 3.05
C TRP A 5 -17.99 3.46 2.57
N LYS A 6 -19.31 3.62 2.46
CA LYS A 6 -19.94 4.80 1.83
C LYS A 6 -20.11 6.04 2.72
N ARG A 7 -19.61 6.04 3.97
CA ARG A 7 -19.74 7.20 4.88
C ARG A 7 -18.44 7.96 5.20
N TRP A 8 -17.27 7.50 4.76
CA TRP A 8 -15.99 8.20 5.03
C TRP A 8 -15.58 9.26 3.97
N LEU A 9 -16.18 9.24 2.79
CA LEU A 9 -15.88 10.21 1.72
C LEU A 9 -16.55 11.60 1.89
N ALA A 10 -17.45 11.76 2.87
CA ALA A 10 -18.15 13.02 3.10
C ALA A 10 -17.43 13.97 4.09
N PHE A 11 -16.35 13.52 4.75
CA PHE A 11 -15.63 14.35 5.74
C PHE A 11 -14.25 14.85 5.26
N PHE A 12 -13.68 14.26 4.21
CA PHE A 12 -12.35 14.66 3.70
C PHE A 12 -12.40 15.87 2.73
N ASN A 13 -13.59 16.28 2.29
CA ASN A 13 -13.74 17.30 1.25
C ASN A 13 -13.97 18.72 1.79
N ARG A 14 -13.20 19.14 2.81
CA ARG A 14 -13.32 20.49 3.40
C ARG A 14 -12.04 21.30 3.55
N TYR A 15 -10.89 20.82 3.09
CA TYR A 15 -9.62 21.58 3.14
C TYR A 15 -8.76 21.41 1.89
N THR A 16 -9.27 21.84 0.74
CA THR A 16 -8.40 22.38 -0.33
C THR A 16 -9.06 23.64 -0.87
N GLY A 17 -8.53 24.77 -0.40
CA GLY A 17 -8.96 26.10 -0.81
C GLY A 17 -8.81 26.30 -2.32
N LYS A 18 -9.83 26.92 -2.91
CA LYS A 18 -9.79 27.50 -4.24
C LYS A 18 -8.61 28.47 -4.35
N SER A 19 -7.85 28.38 -5.44
CA SER A 19 -7.15 29.55 -6.00
C SER A 19 -7.44 29.65 -7.49
N GLU A 20 -7.75 30.88 -7.89
CA GLU A 20 -8.34 31.29 -9.15
C GLU A 20 -7.49 31.00 -10.38
N SER A 21 -8.22 30.79 -11.48
CA SER A 21 -7.78 30.74 -12.85
C SER A 21 -6.88 31.92 -13.25
N GLN A 22 -5.71 31.63 -13.85
CA GLN A 22 -5.05 32.56 -14.75
C GLN A 22 -5.02 31.99 -16.17
N GLY A 23 -5.69 32.71 -17.07
CA GLY A 23 -5.90 32.33 -18.46
C GLY A 23 -4.60 32.16 -19.24
N HIS A 24 -4.53 31.08 -20.00
CA HIS A 24 -3.60 30.95 -21.10
C HIS A 24 -4.34 31.22 -22.42
N GLN A 25 -3.82 32.15 -23.21
CA GLN A 25 -4.29 32.46 -24.55
C GLN A 25 -4.14 31.25 -25.48
N PRO A 26 -5.06 31.03 -26.44
CA PRO A 26 -4.97 29.90 -27.34
C PRO A 26 -3.87 30.15 -28.38
N PHE A 27 -2.85 29.29 -28.39
CA PHE A 27 -1.97 29.14 -29.53
C PHE A 27 -2.79 28.66 -30.73
N ARG A 28 -2.92 29.51 -31.75
CA ARG A 28 -3.42 29.11 -33.08
C ARG A 28 -2.32 28.35 -33.81
N GLY A 29 -2.37 27.01 -33.74
CA GLY A 29 -1.70 26.08 -34.64
C GLY A 29 -2.74 25.08 -35.16
N GLY A 30 -2.69 24.72 -36.45
CA GLY A 30 -3.75 24.00 -37.17
C GLY A 30 -4.38 22.81 -36.43
N SER A 31 -5.70 22.66 -36.54
CA SER A 31 -6.48 21.59 -35.91
C SER A 31 -6.05 20.21 -36.44
N ARG A 32 -5.07 19.59 -35.78
CA ARG A 32 -4.83 18.17 -35.92
C ARG A 32 -5.93 17.47 -35.13
N SER A 33 -6.75 16.67 -35.80
CA SER A 33 -7.75 15.85 -35.11
C SER A 33 -7.06 15.01 -34.05
N LEU A 34 -7.54 15.06 -32.81
CA LEU A 34 -7.01 14.24 -31.72
C LEU A 34 -7.17 12.76 -32.09
N THR A 35 -6.17 11.95 -31.74
CA THR A 35 -6.25 10.48 -31.83
C THR A 35 -7.32 9.97 -30.86
N THR A 36 -7.86 8.77 -31.10
CA THR A 36 -8.80 8.13 -30.17
C THR A 36 -8.19 8.00 -28.77
N ASN A 37 -6.89 7.67 -28.70
CA ASN A 37 -6.13 7.64 -27.45
C ASN A 37 -6.06 9.01 -26.76
N GLN A 38 -5.74 10.09 -27.47
CA GLN A 38 -5.69 11.43 -26.88
C GLN A 38 -7.05 11.85 -26.30
N LYS A 39 -8.14 11.53 -26.98
CA LYS A 39 -9.49 11.78 -26.45
C LYS A 39 -9.77 10.95 -25.19
N ALA A 40 -9.36 9.68 -25.17
CA ALA A 40 -9.51 8.82 -23.99
C ALA A 40 -8.76 9.39 -22.78
N ILE A 41 -7.53 9.86 -22.99
CA ILE A 41 -6.72 10.52 -21.94
C ILE A 41 -7.39 11.83 -21.47
N GLU A 42 -7.93 12.65 -22.38
CA GLU A 42 -8.69 13.86 -22.00
C GLU A 42 -9.93 13.52 -21.16
N CYS A 43 -10.65 12.45 -21.48
CA CYS A 43 -11.77 11.96 -20.67
C CYS A 43 -11.30 11.53 -19.26
N LEU A 44 -10.20 10.76 -19.16
CA LEU A 44 -9.62 10.39 -17.86
C LEU A 44 -9.25 11.62 -17.01
N GLU A 45 -8.63 12.64 -17.62
CA GLU A 45 -8.23 13.86 -16.90
C GLU A 45 -9.43 14.66 -16.38
N ASN A 46 -10.59 14.51 -17.04
CA ASN A 46 -11.84 15.10 -16.60
C ASN A 46 -12.65 14.19 -15.64
N ASN A 47 -12.09 13.03 -15.25
CA ASN A 47 -12.75 11.99 -14.44
C ASN A 47 -14.01 11.39 -15.11
N ASP A 48 -14.06 11.40 -16.44
CA ASP A 48 -15.10 10.75 -17.24
C ASP A 48 -14.65 9.33 -17.62
N TYR A 49 -14.66 8.44 -16.63
CA TYR A 49 -14.09 7.09 -16.72
C TYR A 49 -14.85 6.20 -17.72
N ASP A 50 -16.19 6.28 -17.76
CA ASP A 50 -17.02 5.53 -18.71
C ASP A 50 -16.70 5.90 -20.17
N ALA A 51 -16.57 7.21 -20.45
CA ALA A 51 -16.20 7.68 -21.77
C ALA A 51 -14.77 7.30 -22.13
N ALA A 52 -13.83 7.40 -21.18
CA ALA A 52 -12.45 6.98 -21.38
C ALA A 52 -12.35 5.48 -21.70
N LEU A 53 -13.06 4.62 -20.97
CA LEU A 53 -13.10 3.18 -21.20
C LEU A 53 -13.62 2.86 -22.60
N THR A 54 -14.73 3.50 -22.99
CA THR A 54 -15.31 3.35 -24.33
C THR A 54 -14.28 3.74 -25.40
N LEU A 55 -13.59 4.87 -25.23
CA LEU A 55 -12.58 5.34 -26.18
C LEU A 55 -11.32 4.45 -26.21
N PHE A 56 -10.90 3.85 -25.10
CA PHE A 56 -9.81 2.88 -25.11
C PHE A 56 -10.21 1.57 -25.80
N GLN A 57 -11.45 1.11 -25.61
CA GLN A 57 -11.99 -0.03 -26.36
C GLN A 57 -12.06 0.27 -27.86
N GLU A 58 -12.49 1.46 -28.25
CA GLU A 58 -12.45 1.92 -29.64
C GLU A 58 -11.03 1.96 -30.19
N ALA A 59 -10.08 2.52 -29.43
CA ALA A 59 -8.67 2.58 -29.84
C ALA A 59 -8.07 1.18 -30.07
N LEU A 60 -8.42 0.21 -29.23
CA LEU A 60 -8.03 -1.19 -29.40
C LEU A 60 -8.65 -1.83 -30.66
N ASN A 61 -9.92 -1.52 -30.95
CA ASN A 61 -10.60 -2.02 -32.14
C ASN A 61 -10.05 -1.40 -33.43
N ASP A 62 -9.63 -0.13 -33.38
CA ASP A 62 -8.98 0.58 -34.48
C ASP A 62 -7.58 0.00 -34.76
N SER A 63 -6.78 -0.24 -33.72
CA SER A 63 -5.43 -0.81 -33.80
C SER A 63 -5.14 -1.61 -32.55
N ARG A 64 -4.95 -2.92 -32.69
CA ARG A 64 -4.52 -3.80 -31.59
C ARG A 64 -3.00 -3.80 -31.49
N ASP A 65 -2.45 -2.81 -30.81
CA ASP A 65 -1.02 -2.56 -30.67
C ASP A 65 -0.60 -2.42 -29.20
N VAL A 66 0.70 -2.23 -28.96
CA VAL A 66 1.27 -2.11 -27.61
C VAL A 66 0.55 -1.03 -26.79
N GLN A 67 0.27 0.13 -27.40
CA GLN A 67 -0.33 1.26 -26.68
C GLN A 67 -1.78 0.99 -26.33
N SER A 68 -2.58 0.56 -27.31
CA SER A 68 -4.00 0.35 -27.07
C SER A 68 -4.25 -0.79 -26.08
N LEU A 69 -3.48 -1.89 -26.18
CA LEU A 69 -3.54 -3.00 -25.23
C LEU A 69 -3.15 -2.55 -23.81
N THR A 70 -2.04 -1.82 -23.67
CA THR A 70 -1.54 -1.38 -22.35
C THR A 70 -2.47 -0.37 -21.70
N ASN A 71 -2.97 0.62 -22.46
CA ASN A 71 -3.85 1.64 -21.92
C ASN A 71 -5.21 1.07 -21.52
N LEU A 72 -5.75 0.13 -22.31
CA LEU A 72 -6.98 -0.55 -21.95
C LEU A 72 -6.80 -1.48 -20.74
N ALA A 73 -5.66 -2.21 -20.65
CA ALA A 73 -5.34 -2.99 -19.47
C ALA A 73 -5.28 -2.12 -18.20
N TRP A 74 -4.66 -0.94 -18.30
CA TRP A 74 -4.53 0.00 -17.19
C TRP A 74 -5.91 0.47 -16.67
N ILE A 75 -6.85 0.83 -17.56
CA ILE A 75 -8.17 1.29 -17.11
C ILE A 75 -9.03 0.14 -16.55
N TYR A 76 -8.92 -1.08 -17.09
CA TYR A 76 -9.60 -2.24 -16.50
C TYR A 76 -9.13 -2.53 -15.07
N TYR A 77 -7.83 -2.35 -14.82
CA TYR A 77 -7.29 -2.52 -13.48
C TYR A 77 -7.76 -1.41 -12.52
N HIS A 78 -7.60 -0.14 -12.90
CA HIS A 78 -7.78 0.97 -11.96
C HIS A 78 -9.24 1.41 -11.76
N GLU A 79 -10.10 1.28 -12.78
CA GLU A 79 -11.47 1.80 -12.74
C GLU A 79 -12.52 0.69 -12.67
N GLU A 80 -12.29 -0.44 -13.35
CA GLU A 80 -13.25 -1.55 -13.37
C GLU A 80 -12.97 -2.64 -12.33
N ASP A 81 -11.79 -2.62 -11.69
CA ASP A 81 -11.31 -3.69 -10.78
C ASP A 81 -11.32 -5.09 -11.43
N ASP A 82 -11.25 -5.15 -12.77
CA ASP A 82 -11.19 -6.40 -13.54
C ASP A 82 -9.73 -6.78 -13.81
N VAL A 83 -9.08 -7.25 -12.75
CA VAL A 83 -7.66 -7.61 -12.74
C VAL A 83 -7.32 -8.69 -13.77
N GLU A 84 -8.19 -9.67 -13.97
CA GLU A 84 -7.94 -10.77 -14.93
C GLU A 84 -8.04 -10.29 -16.39
N ALA A 85 -9.00 -9.43 -16.72
CA ALA A 85 -9.06 -8.80 -18.04
C ALA A 85 -7.82 -7.93 -18.30
N ALA A 86 -7.37 -7.17 -17.29
CA ALA A 86 -6.15 -6.38 -17.36
C ALA A 86 -4.92 -7.27 -17.61
N ILE A 87 -4.78 -8.40 -16.91
CA ILE A 87 -3.69 -9.35 -17.10
C ILE A 87 -3.68 -9.89 -18.54
N HIS A 88 -4.83 -10.32 -19.07
CA HIS A 88 -4.91 -10.85 -20.43
C HIS A 88 -4.43 -9.82 -21.47
N LEU A 89 -4.91 -8.59 -21.38
CA LEU A 89 -4.52 -7.51 -22.29
C LEU A 89 -3.03 -7.14 -22.16
N ALA A 90 -2.51 -7.09 -20.93
CA ALA A 90 -1.09 -6.79 -20.70
C ALA A 90 -0.17 -7.93 -21.18
N GLN A 91 -0.59 -9.20 -21.07
CA GLN A 91 0.11 -10.34 -21.67
C GLN A 91 0.18 -10.25 -23.19
N GLU A 92 -0.91 -9.85 -23.85
CA GLU A 92 -0.91 -9.61 -25.29
C GLU A 92 0.05 -8.47 -25.66
N ALA A 93 0.07 -7.37 -24.89
CA ALA A 93 0.99 -6.26 -25.13
C ALA A 93 2.45 -6.69 -25.00
N VAL A 94 2.80 -7.47 -23.97
CA VAL A 94 4.14 -8.02 -23.76
C VAL A 94 4.54 -9.00 -24.87
N ALA A 95 3.60 -9.77 -25.41
CA ALA A 95 3.86 -10.70 -26.52
C ALA A 95 4.29 -9.99 -27.82
N LEU A 96 3.95 -8.70 -27.98
CA LEU A 96 4.43 -7.86 -29.09
C LEU A 96 5.89 -7.42 -28.94
N LYS A 97 6.55 -7.75 -27.81
CA LYS A 97 7.93 -7.40 -27.48
C LYS A 97 8.21 -5.89 -27.52
N PRO A 98 7.47 -5.11 -26.71
CA PRO A 98 7.56 -3.66 -26.74
C PRO A 98 8.95 -3.16 -26.33
N THR A 99 9.35 -2.02 -26.89
CA THR A 99 10.60 -1.34 -26.53
C THR A 99 10.47 -0.43 -25.30
N SER A 100 9.25 -0.34 -24.73
CA SER A 100 8.95 0.38 -23.49
C SER A 100 8.73 -0.60 -22.34
N HIS A 101 9.14 -0.20 -21.13
CA HIS A 101 8.94 -1.02 -19.93
C HIS A 101 7.49 -1.04 -19.44
N PHE A 102 6.63 -0.10 -19.86
CA PHE A 102 5.26 0.08 -19.33
C PHE A 102 4.42 -1.20 -19.35
N PRO A 103 4.34 -1.97 -20.45
CA PRO A 103 3.50 -3.17 -20.50
C PRO A 103 4.04 -4.28 -19.59
N TYR A 104 5.37 -4.39 -19.49
CA TYR A 104 6.04 -5.31 -18.57
C TYR A 104 5.83 -4.91 -17.10
N SER A 105 5.97 -3.63 -16.77
CA SER A 105 5.75 -3.14 -15.39
C SER A 105 4.30 -3.34 -14.96
N LEU A 106 3.33 -3.01 -15.83
CA LEU A 106 1.91 -3.21 -15.56
C LEU A 106 1.58 -4.69 -15.37
N LEU A 107 2.00 -5.57 -16.30
CA LEU A 107 1.78 -7.01 -16.16
C LEU A 107 2.44 -7.56 -14.89
N GLY A 108 3.68 -7.15 -14.63
CA GLY A 108 4.41 -7.55 -13.42
C GLY A 108 3.69 -7.15 -12.14
N GLU A 109 3.20 -5.91 -12.05
CA GLU A 109 2.41 -5.42 -10.91
C GLU A 109 1.13 -6.23 -10.70
N LEU A 110 0.37 -6.50 -11.77
CA LEU A 110 -0.85 -7.31 -11.70
C LEU A 110 -0.56 -8.76 -11.27
N LEU A 111 0.55 -9.33 -11.70
CA LEU A 111 0.98 -10.67 -11.29
C LEU A 111 1.39 -10.72 -9.81
N VAL A 112 2.05 -9.68 -9.30
CA VAL A 112 2.36 -9.56 -7.86
C VAL A 112 1.06 -9.37 -7.04
N LEU A 113 0.13 -8.56 -7.53
CA LEU A 113 -1.18 -8.37 -6.87
C LEU A 113 -1.98 -9.68 -6.77
N THR A 114 -1.88 -10.54 -7.78
CA THR A 114 -2.56 -11.85 -7.84
C THR A 114 -1.72 -13.00 -7.29
N GLU A 115 -0.61 -12.70 -6.61
CA GLU A 115 0.27 -13.66 -5.96
C GLU A 115 0.91 -14.69 -6.93
N ARG A 116 1.02 -14.35 -8.22
CA ARG A 116 1.66 -15.16 -9.27
C ARG A 116 3.16 -14.87 -9.33
N TRP A 117 3.85 -15.16 -8.23
CA TRP A 117 5.22 -14.71 -7.96
C TRP A 117 6.23 -15.14 -9.02
N GLU A 118 6.23 -16.41 -9.43
CA GLU A 118 7.20 -16.92 -10.41
C GLU A 118 7.05 -16.28 -11.78
N GLU A 119 5.80 -16.02 -12.21
CA GLU A 119 5.53 -15.31 -13.47
C GLU A 119 5.94 -13.83 -13.36
N ALA A 120 5.64 -13.19 -12.23
CA ALA A 120 6.05 -11.82 -11.96
C ALA A 120 7.56 -11.66 -12.03
N VAL A 121 8.33 -12.62 -11.49
CA VAL A 121 9.80 -12.59 -11.54
C VAL A 121 10.32 -12.49 -12.98
N VAL A 122 9.75 -13.28 -13.91
CA VAL A 122 10.16 -13.27 -15.31
C VAL A 122 9.84 -11.91 -15.95
N VAL A 123 8.58 -11.47 -15.84
CA VAL A 123 8.10 -10.25 -16.51
C VAL A 123 8.78 -8.99 -15.96
N LEU A 124 8.98 -8.90 -14.64
CA LEU A 124 9.63 -7.74 -14.01
C LEU A 124 11.13 -7.72 -14.29
N SER A 125 11.78 -8.88 -14.46
CA SER A 125 13.17 -8.94 -14.93
C SER A 125 13.30 -8.39 -16.34
N ASP A 126 12.37 -8.73 -17.24
CA ASP A 126 12.31 -8.16 -18.58
C ASP A 126 12.03 -6.65 -18.55
N SER A 127 11.12 -6.20 -17.67
CA SER A 127 10.85 -4.77 -17.45
C SER A 127 12.12 -3.99 -17.11
N ILE A 128 12.89 -4.47 -16.13
CA ILE A 128 14.16 -3.87 -15.71
C ILE A 128 15.21 -3.91 -16.82
N ALA A 129 15.23 -4.96 -17.65
CA ALA A 129 16.16 -5.08 -18.77
C ALA A 129 15.87 -4.06 -19.89
N VAL A 130 14.59 -3.72 -20.10
CA VAL A 130 14.17 -2.66 -21.04
C VAL A 130 14.49 -1.28 -20.46
N GLU A 131 13.96 -0.98 -19.29
CA GLU A 131 14.24 0.26 -18.57
C GLU A 131 14.05 0.06 -17.06
N PRO A 132 15.11 0.21 -16.24
CA PRO A 132 15.00 0.11 -14.80
C PRO A 132 14.09 1.20 -14.21
N SER A 133 13.15 0.81 -13.34
CA SER A 133 12.32 1.72 -12.56
C SER A 133 12.29 1.30 -11.08
N GLN A 134 11.93 2.24 -10.19
CA GLN A 134 11.78 1.93 -8.77
C GLN A 134 10.64 0.93 -8.54
N GLU A 135 9.54 1.08 -9.27
CA GLU A 135 8.38 0.21 -9.22
C GLU A 135 8.74 -1.23 -9.61
N ALA A 136 9.48 -1.40 -10.71
CA ALA A 136 9.89 -2.72 -11.18
C ALA A 136 10.87 -3.39 -10.20
N TYR A 137 11.81 -2.64 -9.62
CA TYR A 137 12.70 -3.17 -8.57
C TYR A 137 11.92 -3.57 -7.32
N ASN A 138 11.00 -2.72 -6.83
CA ASN A 138 10.21 -3.01 -5.65
C ASN A 138 9.32 -4.25 -5.88
N ASN A 139 8.56 -4.28 -6.97
CA ASN A 139 7.63 -5.38 -7.21
C ASN A 139 8.36 -6.70 -7.48
N LEU A 140 9.54 -6.66 -8.11
CA LEU A 140 10.38 -7.85 -8.24
C LEU A 140 10.88 -8.32 -6.88
N ALA A 141 11.28 -7.38 -6.01
CA ALA A 141 11.68 -7.69 -4.64
C ALA A 141 10.52 -8.33 -3.84
N VAL A 142 9.29 -7.85 -4.00
CA VAL A 142 8.09 -8.45 -3.39
C VAL A 142 7.91 -9.89 -3.85
N ALA A 143 7.94 -10.15 -5.16
CA ALA A 143 7.82 -11.52 -5.68
C ALA A 143 8.93 -12.44 -5.14
N LYS A 144 10.17 -11.98 -5.14
CA LYS A 144 11.32 -12.70 -4.59
C LYS A 144 11.20 -12.97 -3.09
N TYR A 145 10.67 -12.01 -2.33
CA TYR A 145 10.43 -12.15 -0.89
C TYR A 145 9.44 -13.29 -0.60
N HIS A 146 8.32 -13.34 -1.31
CA HIS A 146 7.30 -14.39 -1.15
C HIS A 146 7.76 -15.77 -1.64
N LEU A 147 8.75 -15.81 -2.53
CA LEU A 147 9.48 -17.03 -2.91
C LEU A 147 10.58 -17.44 -1.92
N CYS A 148 10.72 -16.73 -0.79
CA CYS A 148 11.75 -16.94 0.22
C CYS A 148 13.20 -16.71 -0.27
N GLU A 149 13.37 -15.95 -1.36
CA GLU A 149 14.68 -15.59 -1.92
C GLU A 149 15.15 -14.25 -1.33
N TRP A 150 15.35 -14.24 0.00
CA TRP A 150 15.50 -13.02 0.79
C TRP A 150 16.77 -12.21 0.48
N GLU A 151 17.87 -12.84 0.06
CA GLU A 151 19.09 -12.12 -0.35
C GLU A 151 18.85 -11.28 -1.61
N GLU A 152 18.18 -11.85 -2.61
CA GLU A 152 17.83 -11.17 -3.86
C GLU A 152 16.78 -10.09 -3.59
N ALA A 153 15.74 -10.42 -2.81
CA ALA A 153 14.71 -9.47 -2.41
C ALA A 153 15.31 -8.25 -1.69
N SER A 154 16.19 -8.48 -0.70
CA SER A 154 16.89 -7.42 0.02
C SER A 154 17.65 -6.48 -0.91
N THR A 155 18.39 -7.04 -1.87
CA THR A 155 19.17 -6.27 -2.83
C THR A 155 18.28 -5.43 -3.76
N LEU A 156 17.13 -5.96 -4.16
CA LEU A 156 16.18 -5.28 -5.04
C LEU A 156 15.39 -4.20 -4.31
N PHE A 157 14.92 -4.46 -3.09
CA PHE A 157 14.28 -3.44 -2.25
C PHE A 157 15.22 -2.25 -2.04
N LEU A 158 16.51 -2.49 -1.78
CA LEU A 158 17.48 -1.42 -1.61
C LEU A 158 17.66 -0.55 -2.87
N LYS A 159 17.44 -1.09 -4.08
CA LYS A 159 17.52 -0.33 -5.33
C LYS A 159 16.32 0.58 -5.56
N SER A 160 15.16 0.26 -4.98
CA SER A 160 13.94 1.08 -5.04
C SER A 160 13.78 2.01 -3.84
N ALA A 161 14.56 1.82 -2.78
CA ALA A 161 14.34 2.47 -1.50
C ALA A 161 14.76 3.94 -1.45
N GLY A 162 13.85 4.76 -0.95
CA GLY A 162 14.17 6.02 -0.27
C GLY A 162 14.80 5.78 1.11
N PRO A 163 15.11 6.86 1.86
CA PRO A 163 15.84 6.73 3.12
C PRO A 163 15.00 6.14 4.28
N SER A 164 13.68 6.19 4.23
CA SER A 164 12.81 5.72 5.33
C SER A 164 11.43 5.24 4.86
N ASP A 165 11.32 4.82 3.61
CA ASP A 165 10.07 4.39 2.99
C ASP A 165 9.80 2.89 3.21
N TYR A 166 8.70 2.39 2.65
CA TYR A 166 8.31 0.98 2.72
C TYR A 166 9.33 0.03 2.05
N ALA A 167 10.05 0.48 1.03
CA ALA A 167 11.09 -0.32 0.38
C ALA A 167 12.32 -0.47 1.30
N MET A 168 12.77 0.60 1.98
CA MET A 168 13.82 0.50 2.99
C MET A 168 13.38 -0.37 4.18
N TYR A 169 12.13 -0.22 4.63
CA TYR A 169 11.54 -1.07 5.67
C TYR A 169 11.60 -2.56 5.29
N SER A 170 11.21 -2.89 4.05
CA SER A 170 11.24 -4.26 3.54
C SER A 170 12.67 -4.80 3.38
N HIS A 171 13.60 -3.95 2.95
CA HIS A 171 15.03 -4.29 2.92
C HIS A 171 15.56 -4.64 4.32
N VAL A 172 15.30 -3.79 5.33
CA VAL A 172 15.71 -4.05 6.73
C VAL A 172 15.09 -5.34 7.24
N HIS A 173 13.81 -5.60 6.94
CA HIS A 173 13.17 -6.85 7.33
C HIS A 173 13.87 -8.07 6.71
N CYS A 174 14.23 -8.02 5.42
CA CYS A 174 14.99 -9.10 4.79
C CYS A 174 16.35 -9.32 5.49
N LEU A 175 17.07 -8.25 5.84
CA LEU A 175 18.33 -8.36 6.59
C LEU A 175 18.14 -9.07 7.95
N ILE A 176 17.03 -8.80 8.65
CA ILE A 176 16.69 -9.48 9.91
C ILE A 176 16.48 -10.97 9.67
N GLN A 177 15.69 -11.35 8.65
CA GLN A 177 15.45 -12.77 8.31
C GLN A 177 16.74 -13.51 7.92
N LEU A 178 17.70 -12.80 7.32
CA LEU A 178 19.03 -13.32 6.98
C LEU A 178 20.00 -13.37 8.18
N GLY A 179 19.58 -12.92 9.36
CA GLY A 179 20.42 -12.83 10.56
C GLY A 179 21.48 -11.72 10.49
N GLN A 180 21.40 -10.81 9.52
CA GLN A 180 22.31 -9.67 9.32
C GLN A 180 21.92 -8.49 10.24
N THR A 181 21.81 -8.76 11.54
CA THR A 181 21.21 -7.86 12.52
C THR A 181 21.98 -6.55 12.73
N ILE A 182 23.31 -6.57 12.57
CA ILE A 182 24.15 -5.36 12.71
C ILE A 182 23.84 -4.37 11.58
N GLU A 183 23.77 -4.85 10.34
CA GLU A 183 23.46 -4.01 9.18
C GLU A 183 22.01 -3.54 9.24
N ALA A 184 21.08 -4.46 9.55
CA ALA A 184 19.67 -4.13 9.75
C ALA A 184 19.48 -2.99 10.76
N LYS A 185 20.13 -3.08 11.92
CA LYS A 185 20.07 -2.01 12.94
C LYS A 185 20.66 -0.71 12.41
N HIS A 186 21.82 -0.74 11.77
CA HIS A 186 22.43 0.48 11.24
C HIS A 186 21.54 1.19 10.21
N LYS A 187 20.87 0.43 9.33
CA LYS A 187 19.89 0.98 8.38
C LYS A 187 18.67 1.54 9.09
N LEU A 188 18.13 0.84 10.08
CA LEU A 188 16.97 1.26 10.85
C LEU A 188 17.25 2.54 11.68
N ASP A 189 18.44 2.65 12.26
CA ASP A 189 18.90 3.83 13.01
C ASP A 189 18.97 5.10 12.14
N ALA A 190 18.99 4.96 10.81
CA ALA A 190 18.99 6.08 9.87
C ALA A 190 17.58 6.59 9.52
N PHE A 191 16.51 5.97 10.03
CA PHE A 191 15.14 6.40 9.74
C PHE A 191 14.83 7.75 10.39
N LEU A 192 14.21 8.66 9.62
CA LEU A 192 13.79 9.98 10.09
C LEU A 192 12.35 10.27 9.68
N GLU A 193 11.55 10.77 10.64
CA GLU A 193 10.16 11.21 10.41
C GLU A 193 10.04 12.35 9.41
N SER A 194 11.10 13.14 9.24
CA SER A 194 11.14 14.26 8.30
C SER A 194 11.39 13.85 6.85
N ASN A 195 11.68 12.58 6.60
CA ASN A 195 11.91 12.10 5.24
C ASN A 195 10.57 11.98 4.50
N ASP A 196 10.60 12.31 3.21
CA ASP A 196 9.48 12.05 2.33
C ASP A 196 9.13 10.55 2.34
N ASP A 197 7.84 10.25 2.29
CA ASP A 197 7.30 8.89 2.30
C ASP A 197 7.71 8.02 3.51
N PHE A 198 7.97 8.65 4.67
CA PHE A 198 8.27 7.95 5.92
C PHE A 198 7.24 6.85 6.22
N VAL A 199 7.73 5.62 6.42
CA VAL A 199 6.92 4.40 6.58
C VAL A 199 5.97 4.43 7.80
N GLY A 200 6.26 5.28 8.78
CA GLY A 200 5.50 5.40 10.02
C GLY A 200 6.22 4.78 11.23
N GLU A 201 5.95 5.38 12.38
CA GLU A 201 6.64 5.13 13.65
C GLU A 201 6.38 3.70 14.17
N VAL A 202 5.17 3.18 13.98
CA VAL A 202 4.79 1.81 14.37
C VAL A 202 5.65 0.79 13.63
N HIS A 203 5.77 0.91 12.31
CA HIS A 203 6.57 -0.01 11.49
C HIS A 203 8.05 0.00 11.93
N VAL A 204 8.61 1.19 12.21
CA VAL A 204 9.99 1.32 12.71
C VAL A 204 10.13 0.63 14.07
N ALA A 205 9.19 0.85 14.99
CA ALA A 205 9.19 0.24 16.32
C ALA A 205 9.14 -1.29 16.24
N GLU A 206 8.34 -1.84 15.33
CA GLU A 206 8.21 -3.28 15.13
C GLU A 206 9.51 -3.93 14.67
N LEU A 207 10.27 -3.31 13.76
CA LEU A 207 11.58 -3.82 13.35
C LEU A 207 12.63 -3.74 14.47
N TYR A 208 12.60 -2.69 15.30
CA TYR A 208 13.44 -2.65 16.50
C TYR A 208 13.11 -3.79 17.47
N LEU A 209 11.83 -4.14 17.59
CA LEU A 209 11.39 -5.27 18.41
C LEU A 209 11.90 -6.60 17.86
N GLU A 210 11.84 -6.81 16.55
CA GLU A 210 12.41 -8.00 15.89
C GLU A 210 13.94 -8.10 16.05
N LEU A 211 14.62 -6.96 16.18
CA LEU A 211 16.05 -6.88 16.51
C LEU A 211 16.35 -7.00 18.02
N ALA A 212 15.34 -7.24 18.87
CA ALA A 212 15.42 -7.21 20.33
C ALA A 212 15.99 -5.91 20.92
N CYS A 213 15.88 -4.80 20.18
CA CYS A 213 16.25 -3.45 20.61
C CYS A 213 15.06 -2.79 21.32
N PHE A 214 14.71 -3.30 22.51
CA PHE A 214 13.45 -2.96 23.16
C PHE A 214 13.34 -1.48 23.58
N SER A 215 14.44 -0.83 23.94
CA SER A 215 14.42 0.59 24.33
C SER A 215 14.10 1.50 23.15
N GLU A 216 14.70 1.24 21.99
CA GLU A 216 14.40 1.94 20.75
C GLU A 216 12.97 1.65 20.27
N ALA A 217 12.51 0.40 20.37
CA ALA A 217 11.13 0.05 20.05
C ALA A 217 10.13 0.85 20.91
N VAL A 218 10.33 0.91 22.23
CA VAL A 218 9.50 1.72 23.15
C VAL A 218 9.48 3.19 22.73
N HIS A 219 10.64 3.76 22.40
CA HIS A 219 10.74 5.17 21.97
C HIS A 219 9.89 5.46 20.72
N TRP A 220 9.93 4.59 19.71
CA TRP A 220 9.14 4.76 18.49
C TRP A 220 7.64 4.48 18.72
N PHE A 221 7.28 3.52 19.55
CA PHE A 221 5.88 3.30 19.93
C PHE A 221 5.30 4.49 20.71
N GLU A 222 6.07 5.12 21.62
CA GLU A 222 5.59 6.31 22.35
C GLU A 222 5.29 7.47 21.40
N LYS A 223 6.07 7.66 20.34
CA LYS A 223 5.76 8.65 19.29
C LYS A 223 4.42 8.37 18.61
N SER A 224 4.08 7.10 18.44
CA SER A 224 2.85 6.63 17.78
C SER A 224 1.60 6.80 18.65
N TRP A 225 1.75 6.97 19.97
CA TRP A 225 0.67 6.85 20.94
C TRP A 225 -0.54 7.76 20.70
N ASN A 226 -0.29 8.97 20.21
CA ASN A 226 -1.31 10.01 20.02
C ASN A 226 -1.69 10.24 18.55
N THR A 227 -1.08 9.51 17.62
CA THR A 227 -1.26 9.71 16.18
C THR A 227 -2.04 8.57 15.53
N TYR A 228 -1.87 7.34 16.00
CA TYR A 228 -2.52 6.15 15.44
C TYR A 228 -3.69 5.67 16.28
N ASP A 229 -4.65 5.02 15.62
CA ASP A 229 -5.68 4.26 16.30
C ASP A 229 -5.08 3.08 17.08
N LYS A 230 -5.62 2.83 18.27
CA LYS A 230 -5.06 1.87 19.24
C LYS A 230 -5.54 0.45 18.95
N SER A 231 -5.06 -0.10 17.84
CA SER A 231 -5.39 -1.46 17.43
C SER A 231 -4.63 -2.52 18.28
N PRO A 232 -5.22 -3.70 18.52
CA PRO A 232 -4.57 -4.75 19.32
C PRO A 232 -3.20 -5.19 18.79
N ASP A 233 -3.00 -5.13 17.47
CA ASP A 233 -1.79 -5.61 16.81
C ASP A 233 -0.53 -4.88 17.31
N TRP A 234 -0.45 -3.56 17.14
CA TRP A 234 0.73 -2.82 17.56
C TRP A 234 0.76 -2.52 19.06
N ILE A 235 -0.40 -2.35 19.71
CA ILE A 235 -0.48 -2.10 21.16
C ILE A 235 0.07 -3.31 21.93
N SER A 236 -0.23 -4.52 21.48
CA SER A 236 0.26 -5.73 22.14
C SER A 236 1.78 -5.82 22.09
N ARG A 237 2.38 -5.52 20.94
CA ARG A 237 3.83 -5.44 20.72
C ARG A 237 4.47 -4.31 21.52
N TYR A 238 3.78 -3.17 21.65
CA TYR A 238 4.24 -2.06 22.47
C TYR A 238 4.29 -2.44 23.97
N ILE A 239 3.20 -2.99 24.51
CA ILE A 239 3.17 -3.50 25.89
C ILE A 239 4.27 -4.55 26.10
N TYR A 240 4.50 -5.43 25.12
CA TYR A 240 5.60 -6.39 25.17
C TYR A 240 6.96 -5.70 25.32
N ALA A 241 7.27 -4.69 24.50
CA ALA A 241 8.52 -3.94 24.59
C ALA A 241 8.69 -3.24 25.96
N LEU A 242 7.60 -2.71 26.54
CA LEU A 242 7.61 -2.13 27.88
C LEU A 242 7.90 -3.16 28.97
N VAL A 243 7.31 -4.37 28.87
CA VAL A 243 7.60 -5.46 29.81
C VAL A 243 9.07 -5.89 29.70
N GLN A 244 9.63 -6.01 28.49
CA GLN A 244 11.04 -6.35 28.30
C GLN A 244 12.00 -5.29 28.85
N THR A 245 11.58 -4.01 28.88
CA THR A 245 12.36 -2.91 29.47
C THR A 245 12.07 -2.65 30.94
N ASN A 246 11.27 -3.51 31.60
CA ASN A 246 10.82 -3.38 32.99
C ASN A 246 10.04 -2.08 33.29
N ALA A 247 9.41 -1.50 32.26
CA ALA A 247 8.54 -0.33 32.36
C ALA A 247 7.08 -0.75 32.68
N MET A 248 6.91 -1.52 33.76
CA MET A 248 5.63 -2.17 34.10
C MET A 248 4.50 -1.17 34.38
N GLU A 249 4.80 -0.06 35.04
CA GLU A 249 3.81 0.99 35.32
C GLU A 249 3.18 1.54 34.04
N ARG A 250 4.01 1.88 33.06
CA ARG A 250 3.57 2.36 31.75
C ARG A 250 2.80 1.29 30.97
N ALA A 251 3.25 0.02 31.03
CA ALA A 251 2.55 -1.09 30.41
C ALA A 251 1.12 -1.25 30.94
N VAL A 252 0.94 -1.15 32.26
CA VAL A 252 -0.36 -1.23 32.92
C VAL A 252 -1.23 -0.03 32.54
N GLU A 253 -0.68 1.18 32.57
CA GLU A 253 -1.40 2.41 32.18
C GLU A 253 -1.99 2.30 30.76
N ILE A 254 -1.17 1.83 29.80
CA ILE A 254 -1.60 1.63 28.41
C ILE A 254 -2.70 0.57 28.31
N ALA A 255 -2.53 -0.56 28.98
CA ALA A 255 -3.53 -1.62 28.97
C ALA A 255 -4.86 -1.12 29.56
N GLU A 256 -4.83 -0.40 30.68
CA GLU A 256 -6.02 0.18 31.32
C GLU A 256 -6.71 1.22 30.44
N GLU A 257 -5.94 2.06 29.74
CA GLU A 257 -6.49 3.02 28.79
C GLU A 257 -7.19 2.32 27.63
N CYS A 258 -6.55 1.32 27.02
CA CYS A 258 -7.16 0.53 25.94
C CYS A 258 -8.43 -0.21 26.41
N ILE A 259 -8.43 -0.77 27.62
CA ILE A 259 -9.61 -1.42 28.22
C ILE A 259 -10.75 -0.41 28.40
N ARG A 260 -10.44 0.80 28.89
CA ARG A 260 -11.43 1.88 29.08
C ARG A 260 -12.01 2.36 27.76
N LEU A 261 -11.18 2.53 26.72
CA LEU A 261 -11.65 2.90 25.37
C LEU A 261 -12.60 1.84 24.83
N LYS A 262 -12.21 0.57 24.86
CA LYS A 262 -13.06 -0.53 24.39
C LYS A 262 -14.35 -0.67 25.20
N GLN A 263 -14.30 -0.40 26.50
CA GLN A 263 -15.51 -0.35 27.33
C GLN A 263 -16.46 0.77 26.89
N GLY A 264 -15.93 1.94 26.53
CA GLY A 264 -16.70 3.04 25.93
C GLY A 264 -17.34 2.64 24.60
N ASP A 265 -16.57 2.04 23.70
CA ASP A 265 -17.07 1.55 22.39
C ASP A 265 -18.23 0.55 22.58
N ILE A 266 -18.13 -0.35 23.58
CA ILE A 266 -19.18 -1.32 23.91
C ILE A 266 -20.45 -0.61 24.38
N GLU A 267 -20.33 0.37 25.28
CA GLU A 267 -21.47 1.12 25.82
C GLU A 267 -22.18 1.94 24.74
N GLU A 268 -21.40 2.59 23.86
CA GLU A 268 -21.93 3.33 22.70
C GLU A 268 -22.69 2.40 21.75
N ALA A 269 -22.06 1.29 21.33
CA ALA A 269 -22.69 0.33 20.44
C ALA A 269 -23.95 -0.30 21.07
N GLN A 270 -23.98 -0.52 22.39
CA GLN A 270 -25.16 -1.00 23.10
C GLN A 270 -26.32 0.00 23.10
N ALA A 271 -26.02 1.30 23.20
CA ALA A 271 -27.00 2.37 23.21
C ALA A 271 -27.57 2.70 21.81
N GLU A 272 -26.84 2.38 20.75
CA GLU A 272 -27.26 2.63 19.36
C GLU A 272 -28.49 1.77 18.98
N GLU A 273 -29.51 2.39 18.39
CA GLU A 273 -30.70 1.69 17.90
C GLU A 273 -30.40 1.00 16.57
N CYS A 274 -30.87 -0.25 16.41
CA CYS A 274 -30.70 -1.02 15.17
C CYS A 274 -31.66 -0.53 14.08
N ASP A 275 -31.22 -0.60 12.83
CA ASP A 275 -31.99 -0.25 11.63
C ASP A 275 -31.80 -1.31 10.52
N GLU A 276 -32.15 -0.96 9.27
CA GLU A 276 -32.04 -1.86 8.12
C GLU A 276 -30.58 -2.15 7.71
N ASP A 277 -29.66 -1.22 7.96
CA ASP A 277 -28.23 -1.34 7.65
C ASP A 277 -27.40 -1.84 8.85
N TRP A 278 -27.93 -1.70 10.07
CA TRP A 278 -27.35 -2.14 11.33
C TRP A 278 -28.30 -3.06 12.07
N THR A 279 -28.27 -4.35 11.72
CA THR A 279 -29.19 -5.32 12.31
C THR A 279 -28.77 -5.74 13.72
N GLU A 280 -29.71 -6.30 14.49
CA GLU A 280 -29.40 -6.91 15.80
C GLU A 280 -28.30 -7.98 15.71
N SER A 281 -28.20 -8.69 14.58
CA SER A 281 -27.15 -9.67 14.34
C SER A 281 -25.78 -9.00 14.14
N ASP A 282 -25.74 -7.91 13.37
CA ASP A 282 -24.50 -7.15 13.13
C ASP A 282 -23.99 -6.52 14.43
N LYS A 283 -24.90 -5.92 15.21
CA LYS A 283 -24.63 -5.37 16.54
C LYS A 283 -24.09 -6.42 17.50
N ALA A 284 -24.74 -7.59 17.58
CA ALA A 284 -24.27 -8.68 18.43
C ALA A 284 -22.85 -9.13 18.04
N ALA A 285 -22.58 -9.30 16.74
CA ALA A 285 -21.27 -9.70 16.25
C ALA A 285 -20.18 -8.64 16.53
N TYR A 286 -20.51 -7.36 16.38
CA TYR A 286 -19.60 -6.26 16.69
C TYR A 286 -19.29 -6.18 18.18
N LEU A 287 -20.30 -6.27 19.04
CA LEU A 287 -20.13 -6.29 20.50
C LEU A 287 -19.26 -7.48 20.95
N ILE A 288 -19.43 -8.66 20.35
CA ILE A 288 -18.55 -9.82 20.61
C ILE A 288 -17.10 -9.48 20.23
N GLY A 289 -16.87 -8.82 19.09
CA GLY A 289 -15.55 -8.36 18.66
C GLY A 289 -14.90 -7.44 19.71
N LEU A 290 -15.60 -6.38 20.12
CA LEU A 290 -15.11 -5.44 21.12
C LEU A 290 -14.84 -6.11 22.48
N GLN A 291 -15.71 -7.03 22.90
CA GLN A 291 -15.51 -7.79 24.14
C GLN A 291 -14.27 -8.68 24.07
N ASN A 292 -13.99 -9.29 22.92
CA ASN A 292 -12.78 -10.08 22.73
C ASN A 292 -11.53 -9.19 22.77
N GLU A 293 -11.50 -8.05 22.05
CA GLU A 293 -10.38 -7.10 22.08
C GLU A 293 -10.12 -6.56 23.50
N LYS A 294 -11.18 -6.15 24.20
CA LYS A 294 -11.07 -5.70 25.60
C LYS A 294 -10.45 -6.79 26.48
N LYS A 295 -10.93 -8.02 26.34
CA LYS A 295 -10.43 -9.18 27.08
C LYS A 295 -8.96 -9.47 26.74
N GLU A 296 -8.54 -9.28 25.49
CA GLU A 296 -7.13 -9.42 25.12
C GLU A 296 -6.25 -8.49 25.95
N TYR A 297 -6.62 -7.21 26.07
CA TYR A 297 -5.88 -6.25 26.91
C TYR A 297 -5.90 -6.60 28.41
N GLU A 298 -7.02 -7.07 28.95
CA GLU A 298 -7.15 -7.47 30.37
C GLU A 298 -6.14 -8.54 30.79
N TYR A 299 -5.83 -9.50 29.90
CA TYR A 299 -4.93 -10.61 30.20
C TYR A 299 -3.54 -10.46 29.55
N LEU A 300 -3.32 -9.44 28.72
CA LEU A 300 -2.12 -9.33 27.88
C LEU A 300 -0.82 -9.34 28.68
N ILE A 301 -0.70 -8.48 29.70
CA ILE A 301 0.52 -8.37 30.53
C ILE A 301 0.81 -9.69 31.24
N GLN A 302 -0.24 -10.36 31.75
CA GLN A 302 -0.10 -11.68 32.37
C GLN A 302 0.40 -12.72 31.36
N LYS A 303 -0.17 -12.76 30.15
CA LYS A 303 0.26 -13.68 29.09
C LYS A 303 1.73 -13.42 28.74
N ILE A 304 2.12 -12.15 28.56
CA ILE A 304 3.50 -11.77 28.25
C ILE A 304 4.46 -12.21 29.36
N SER A 305 4.08 -12.01 30.62
CA SER A 305 4.86 -12.45 31.78
C SER A 305 5.00 -13.98 31.85
N GLN A 306 4.10 -14.73 31.21
CA GLN A 306 4.14 -16.19 31.07
C GLN A 306 4.88 -16.66 29.81
N GLY A 307 5.51 -15.75 29.06
CA GLY A 307 6.31 -16.05 27.87
C GLY A 307 5.57 -15.88 26.54
N TYR A 308 4.36 -15.34 26.53
CA TYR A 308 3.69 -14.97 25.27
C TYR A 308 4.44 -13.82 24.59
N VAL A 309 4.78 -14.02 23.31
CA VAL A 309 5.32 -12.98 22.44
C VAL A 309 4.23 -12.64 21.41
N PRO A 310 3.76 -11.39 21.36
CA PRO A 310 2.79 -10.99 20.34
C PRO A 310 3.38 -11.17 18.92
N PRO A 311 2.61 -11.78 17.99
CA PRO A 311 3.13 -12.10 16.67
C PRO A 311 3.48 -10.85 15.87
N PHE A 312 4.48 -10.96 15.00
CA PHE A 312 4.78 -9.94 14.00
C PHE A 312 4.07 -10.28 12.69
N LYS A 313 3.35 -9.32 12.11
CA LYS A 313 2.64 -9.47 10.84
C LYS A 313 3.31 -8.60 9.79
N PHE A 314 4.42 -9.09 9.22
CA PHE A 314 5.08 -8.38 8.13
C PHE A 314 4.26 -8.46 6.84
N THR A 315 4.06 -7.32 6.18
CA THR A 315 3.48 -7.23 4.85
C THR A 315 4.39 -6.43 3.94
N THR A 316 4.50 -6.86 2.69
CA THR A 316 5.18 -6.13 1.63
C THR A 316 4.23 -5.14 0.97
N SER A 317 4.75 -3.99 0.54
CA SER A 317 3.99 -2.99 -0.21
C SER A 317 4.28 -3.07 -1.70
N LEU A 318 3.22 -3.11 -2.51
CA LEU A 318 3.32 -2.89 -3.95
C LEU A 318 3.73 -1.43 -4.22
N SER A 319 4.46 -1.23 -5.32
CA SER A 319 4.80 0.09 -5.83
C SER A 319 4.20 0.22 -7.23
N SER A 320 3.46 1.30 -7.45
CA SER A 320 2.70 1.52 -8.68
C SER A 320 2.99 2.90 -9.25
N ARG A 321 2.90 3.01 -10.57
CA ARG A 321 3.02 4.26 -11.31
C ARG A 321 2.01 4.26 -12.46
N CYS A 322 1.75 5.44 -13.02
CA CYS A 322 0.99 5.53 -14.25
C CYS A 322 1.78 4.88 -15.41
N TYR A 323 1.18 3.86 -16.04
CA TYR A 323 1.72 3.19 -17.23
C TYR A 323 0.89 3.48 -18.48
N LEU A 324 0.25 4.66 -18.53
CA LEU A 324 -0.52 5.12 -19.68
C LEU A 324 0.36 5.82 -20.71
N PHE A 325 0.40 5.30 -21.92
CA PHE A 325 0.99 5.98 -23.06
C PHE A 325 0.14 7.20 -23.45
N GLY A 326 0.80 8.35 -23.64
CA GLY A 326 0.13 9.62 -23.93
C GLY A 326 -0.41 10.37 -22.70
N CYS A 327 -0.16 9.88 -21.47
CA CYS A 327 -0.62 10.55 -20.25
C CYS A 327 -0.04 11.98 -20.14
N SER A 328 -0.91 12.99 -20.15
CA SER A 328 -0.44 14.39 -20.15
C SER A 328 0.07 14.84 -18.78
N ARG A 329 -0.56 14.36 -17.70
CA ARG A 329 -0.14 14.62 -16.31
C ARG A 329 1.32 14.25 -16.05
N HIS A 330 1.76 13.11 -16.57
CA HIS A 330 3.13 12.62 -16.44
C HIS A 330 4.00 12.92 -17.67
N LYS A 331 3.44 13.58 -18.69
CA LYS A 331 4.08 13.93 -19.96
C LYS A 331 4.67 12.72 -20.70
N TYR A 332 4.00 11.57 -20.60
CA TYR A 332 4.41 10.39 -21.34
C TYR A 332 4.00 10.51 -22.81
N PRO A 333 4.91 10.18 -23.75
CA PRO A 333 4.56 10.18 -25.16
C PRO A 333 3.61 9.03 -25.49
N GLU A 334 2.93 9.14 -26.63
CA GLU A 334 2.37 7.96 -27.29
C GLU A 334 3.50 6.99 -27.65
N TYR A 335 3.22 5.70 -27.60
CA TYR A 335 4.17 4.64 -27.92
C TYR A 335 4.64 4.76 -29.38
N ARG A 336 5.93 4.47 -29.60
CA ARG A 336 6.56 4.41 -30.91
C ARG A 336 7.56 3.26 -30.90
N ASP A 337 7.49 2.41 -31.92
CA ASP A 337 8.41 1.28 -32.10
C ASP A 337 9.88 1.68 -32.30
#